data_AF-A0A4Q9L0H7-F1
#
_entry.id   AF-A0A4Q9L0H7-F1
#
_cell.length_a   1.000
_cell.length_b   1.000
_cell.length_c   1.000
_cell.angle_alpha   90.00
_cell.angle_beta   90.00
_cell.angle_gamma   90.00
#
_symmetry.space_group_name_H-M   'P 1'
#
loop_
_entity.id
_entity.type
_entity.pdbx_description
1 polymer ?
#
loop_
_entity_poly.entity_id
_entity_poly.type
_entity_poly.pdbx_seq_one_letter_code
_entity_poly.pdbx_strand_id
1 'polypeptide(L)'
;MNNKEIDTNIEQEYKEIIEKNRNIILNKQVESKQKKVQKENKKARKQKIIQMKYNFYKPIVPYPLLLDFEDVTYEDPIYLNYIKGLENTVPVPKYWKNKKSFLNVKKCINKKKYVIPQNILETGLVDMRKSIRNKEDNMSFKAKLREKLYPKTGKCFVEYQKLYDCFFKHPNEIEYLRFGELFRPGIEMEKKIKLNVPGRISKNLMNVLGIDKTLP
;
A
#
# COMPACT_ATOMS: atom_id res chain seq x y z
N MET A 1 28.48 34.44 -7.47
CA MET A 1 29.41 33.32 -7.22
C MET A 1 28.79 32.07 -7.84
N ASN A 2 29.56 31.37 -8.67
CA ASN A 2 29.08 30.49 -9.74
C ASN A 2 28.44 29.19 -9.21
N ASN A 3 27.18 28.93 -9.56
CA ASN A 3 26.51 27.65 -9.27
C ASN A 3 27.27 26.43 -9.84
N LYS A 4 28.02 26.61 -10.94
CA LYS A 4 28.88 25.57 -11.54
C LYS A 4 30.06 25.15 -10.65
N GLU A 5 30.63 26.06 -9.86
CA GLU A 5 31.76 25.77 -8.98
C GLU A 5 31.29 24.98 -7.74
N ILE A 6 30.08 25.27 -7.27
CA ILE A 6 29.42 24.56 -6.17
C ILE A 6 29.11 23.12 -6.58
N ASP A 7 28.54 22.92 -7.78
CA ASP A 7 28.23 21.58 -8.31
C ASP A 7 29.50 20.73 -8.49
N THR A 8 30.60 21.32 -8.96
CA THR A 8 31.88 20.59 -9.12
C THR A 8 32.54 20.20 -7.80
N ASN A 9 32.37 21.01 -6.75
CA ASN A 9 32.97 20.75 -5.44
C ASN A 9 32.23 19.61 -4.71
N ILE A 10 30.91 19.61 -4.82
CA ILE A 10 30.06 18.53 -4.33
C ILE A 10 30.41 17.20 -5.04
N GLU A 11 30.64 17.23 -6.36
CA GLU A 11 31.04 16.05 -7.13
C GLU A 11 32.40 15.47 -6.72
N GLN A 12 33.33 16.32 -6.27
CA GLN A 12 34.64 15.91 -5.77
C GLN A 12 34.55 15.28 -4.38
N GLU A 13 33.78 15.86 -3.46
CA GLU A 13 33.51 15.26 -2.14
C GLU A 13 32.85 13.88 -2.29
N TYR A 14 31.89 13.72 -3.21
CA TYR A 14 31.28 12.42 -3.47
C TYR A 14 32.29 11.38 -3.97
N LYS A 15 33.24 11.76 -4.84
CA LYS A 15 34.29 10.85 -5.34
C LYS A 15 35.23 10.40 -4.22
N GLU A 16 35.63 11.32 -3.34
CA GLU A 16 36.50 10.99 -2.19
C GLU A 16 35.81 10.05 -1.20
N ILE A 17 34.52 10.26 -0.92
CA ILE A 17 33.73 9.38 -0.05
C ILE A 17 33.64 7.97 -0.65
N ILE A 18 33.42 7.85 -1.96
CA ILE A 18 33.38 6.57 -2.67
C ILE A 18 34.72 5.84 -2.58
N GLU A 19 35.83 6.54 -2.75
CA GLU A 19 37.17 5.97 -2.72
C GLU A 19 37.58 5.53 -1.31
N LYS A 20 37.25 6.35 -0.30
CA LYS A 20 37.45 6.01 1.11
C LYS A 20 36.64 4.78 1.52
N ASN A 21 35.38 4.69 1.08
CA ASN A 21 34.53 3.53 1.32
C ASN A 21 35.05 2.27 0.61
N ARG A 22 35.55 2.39 -0.63
CA ARG A 22 36.22 1.27 -1.35
C ARG A 22 37.39 0.71 -0.56
N ASN A 23 38.24 1.57 0.00
CA ASN A 23 39.43 1.15 0.75
C ASN A 23 39.07 0.42 2.06
N ILE A 24 38.03 0.88 2.78
CA ILE A 24 37.52 0.20 3.98
C ILE A 24 37.03 -1.22 3.65
N ILE A 25 36.41 -1.40 2.48
CA ILE A 25 35.87 -2.69 2.06
C ILE A 25 36.98 -3.66 1.63
N LEU A 26 38.01 -3.17 0.93
CA LEU A 26 39.18 -3.97 0.54
C LEU A 26 39.85 -4.58 1.79
N ASN A 27 40.06 -3.76 2.83
CA ASN A 27 40.67 -4.21 4.09
C ASN A 27 39.81 -5.28 4.79
N LYS A 28 38.49 -5.12 4.79
CA LYS A 28 37.56 -6.08 5.40
C LYS A 28 37.47 -7.42 4.64
N GLN A 29 37.72 -7.41 3.33
CA GLN A 29 37.80 -8.63 2.53
C GLN A 29 39.06 -9.45 2.81
N VAL A 30 40.20 -8.79 3.08
CA VAL A 30 41.47 -9.45 3.46
C VAL A 30 41.30 -10.23 4.77
N GLU A 31 40.63 -9.67 5.77
CA GLU A 31 40.35 -10.35 7.06
C GLU A 31 39.43 -11.58 6.91
N SER A 32 38.48 -11.54 5.97
CA SER A 32 37.51 -12.63 5.79
C SER A 32 38.09 -13.91 5.15
N LYS A 33 39.18 -13.78 4.38
CA LYS A 33 39.84 -14.92 3.71
C LYS A 33 40.57 -15.87 4.67
N GLN A 34 40.79 -15.47 5.92
CA GLN A 34 41.52 -16.27 6.92
C GLN A 34 40.64 -17.31 7.66
N LYS A 35 39.31 -17.36 7.43
CA LYS A 35 38.41 -18.32 8.10
C LYS A 35 38.21 -19.59 7.25
N LYS A 36 38.53 -20.77 7.84
CA LYS A 36 38.43 -22.12 7.23
C LYS A 36 37.06 -22.40 6.60
N VAL A 37 37.07 -22.94 5.39
CA VAL A 37 35.89 -23.24 4.56
C VAL A 37 35.25 -24.57 5.00
N GLN A 38 34.08 -24.50 5.62
CA GLN A 38 33.19 -25.66 5.76
C GLN A 38 32.48 -25.94 4.41
N LYS A 39 32.17 -27.21 4.10
CA LYS A 39 31.45 -27.58 2.87
C LYS A 39 29.99 -27.10 2.95
N GLU A 40 29.72 -25.95 2.34
CA GLU A 40 28.38 -25.36 2.26
C GLU A 40 27.56 -25.86 1.06
N ASN A 41 26.24 -25.99 1.23
CA ASN A 41 25.31 -26.31 0.16
C ASN A 41 25.33 -25.26 -0.98
N LYS A 42 25.13 -25.69 -2.25
CA LYS A 42 25.14 -24.80 -3.43
C LYS A 42 24.20 -23.59 -3.32
N LYS A 43 23.03 -23.76 -2.71
CA LYS A 43 22.07 -22.66 -2.46
C LYS A 43 22.60 -21.66 -1.43
N ALA A 44 23.17 -22.16 -0.33
CA ALA A 44 23.76 -21.33 0.72
C ALA A 44 24.94 -20.53 0.18
N ARG A 45 25.79 -21.16 -0.64
CA ARG A 45 26.92 -20.49 -1.31
C ARG A 45 26.47 -19.33 -2.21
N LYS A 46 25.39 -19.52 -3.00
CA LYS A 46 24.83 -18.43 -3.84
C LYS A 46 24.32 -17.26 -2.99
N GLN A 47 23.59 -17.55 -1.91
CA GLN A 47 23.10 -16.50 -1.00
C GLN A 47 24.24 -15.73 -0.34
N LYS A 48 25.31 -16.42 0.07
CA LYS A 48 26.51 -15.81 0.65
C LYS A 48 27.21 -14.88 -0.35
N ILE A 49 27.31 -15.28 -1.62
CA ILE A 49 27.88 -14.43 -2.68
C ILE A 49 27.06 -13.17 -2.88
N ILE A 50 25.72 -13.28 -2.96
CA ILE A 50 24.82 -12.12 -3.09
C ILE A 50 24.97 -11.22 -1.86
N GLN A 51 25.01 -11.77 -0.66
CA GLN A 51 25.18 -11.01 0.58
C GLN A 51 26.54 -10.28 0.64
N MET A 52 27.62 -10.93 0.19
CA MET A 52 28.94 -10.30 0.10
C MET A 52 28.92 -9.12 -0.88
N LYS A 53 28.34 -9.31 -2.07
CA LYS A 53 28.20 -8.24 -3.05
C LYS A 53 27.28 -7.12 -2.54
N TYR A 54 26.19 -7.43 -1.83
CA TYR A 54 25.31 -6.44 -1.21
C TYR A 54 26.07 -5.56 -0.22
N ASN A 55 26.85 -6.18 0.68
CA ASN A 55 27.67 -5.46 1.64
C ASN A 55 28.77 -4.61 0.98
N PHE A 56 29.25 -5.03 -0.20
CA PHE A 56 30.20 -4.26 -1.00
C PHE A 56 29.55 -3.02 -1.62
N TYR A 57 28.38 -3.16 -2.24
CA TYR A 57 27.72 -2.04 -2.94
C TYR A 57 27.01 -1.07 -2.00
N LYS A 58 26.47 -1.53 -0.88
CA LYS A 58 25.72 -0.69 0.06
C LYS A 58 26.43 0.61 0.48
N PRO A 59 27.73 0.63 0.81
CA PRO A 59 28.43 1.88 1.13
C PRO A 59 28.86 2.72 -0.09
N ILE A 60 28.83 2.17 -1.32
CA ILE A 60 29.29 2.86 -2.54
C ILE A 60 28.14 3.59 -3.24
N VAL A 61 26.95 3.01 -3.16
CA VAL A 61 25.74 3.42 -3.87
C VAL A 61 25.18 4.74 -3.32
N PRO A 62 24.67 5.66 -4.17
CA PRO A 62 24.20 6.98 -3.74
C PRO A 62 23.00 6.92 -2.79
N TYR A 63 22.05 6.01 -3.03
CA TYR A 63 20.87 5.81 -2.16
C TYR A 63 20.92 4.44 -1.46
N PRO A 64 21.69 4.30 -0.37
CA PRO A 64 21.93 3.00 0.28
C PRO A 64 20.67 2.36 0.90
N LEU A 65 19.64 3.16 1.18
CA LEU A 65 18.35 2.69 1.70
C LEU A 65 17.48 2.00 0.64
N LEU A 66 17.66 2.34 -0.63
CA LEU A 66 16.89 1.80 -1.76
C LEU A 66 17.51 0.54 -2.36
N LEU A 67 18.73 0.18 -1.94
CA LEU A 67 19.42 -1.01 -2.41
C LEU A 67 18.80 -2.26 -1.78
N ASP A 68 18.21 -3.11 -2.62
CA ASP A 68 17.69 -4.42 -2.25
C ASP A 68 18.74 -5.53 -2.50
N PHE A 69 18.54 -6.72 -1.94
CA PHE A 69 19.42 -7.87 -2.19
C PHE A 69 19.37 -8.34 -3.63
N GLU A 70 18.21 -8.21 -4.28
CA GLU A 70 17.98 -8.62 -5.65
C GLU A 70 18.72 -7.72 -6.66
N ASP A 71 18.93 -6.44 -6.35
CA ASP A 71 19.58 -5.45 -7.24
C ASP A 71 21.03 -5.81 -7.56
N VAL A 72 21.68 -6.52 -6.64
CA VAL A 72 23.08 -6.92 -6.73
C VAL A 72 23.33 -7.99 -7.80
N THR A 73 22.25 -8.62 -8.27
CA THR A 73 22.30 -9.57 -9.39
C THR A 73 22.27 -8.90 -10.76
N TYR A 74 21.91 -7.61 -10.82
CA TYR A 74 21.95 -6.82 -12.03
C TYR A 74 23.40 -6.53 -12.46
N GLU A 75 23.59 -6.24 -13.75
CA GLU A 75 24.91 -5.98 -14.33
C GLU A 75 25.56 -4.73 -13.70
N ASP A 76 24.80 -3.63 -13.59
CA ASP A 76 25.26 -2.36 -13.02
C ASP A 76 24.38 -1.89 -11.82
N PRO A 77 24.63 -2.41 -10.60
CA PRO A 77 23.81 -2.10 -9.42
C PRO A 77 23.77 -0.61 -9.02
N ILE A 78 24.84 0.13 -9.34
CA ILE A 78 24.96 1.56 -9.02
C ILE A 78 23.99 2.38 -9.90
N TYR A 79 23.95 2.10 -11.19
CA TYR A 79 23.05 2.78 -12.13
C TYR A 79 21.57 2.45 -11.85
N LEU A 80 21.27 1.18 -11.56
CA LEU A 80 19.92 0.78 -11.14
C LEU A 80 19.47 1.53 -9.89
N ASN A 81 20.36 1.69 -8.90
CA ASN A 81 20.03 2.46 -7.71
C ASN A 81 19.82 3.95 -8.00
N TYR A 82 20.63 4.53 -8.90
CA TYR A 82 20.45 5.91 -9.34
C TYR A 82 19.04 6.11 -9.92
N ILE A 83 18.60 5.23 -10.83
CA ILE A 83 17.23 5.27 -11.39
C ILE A 83 16.17 5.15 -10.28
N LYS A 84 16.34 4.21 -9.34
CA LYS A 84 15.39 4.04 -8.23
C LYS A 84 15.30 5.25 -7.31
N GLY A 85 16.37 6.04 -7.22
CA GLY A 85 16.42 7.24 -6.40
C GLY A 85 16.03 8.53 -7.13
N LEU A 86 15.66 8.46 -8.41
CA LEU A 86 15.14 9.61 -9.12
C LEU A 86 13.81 10.08 -8.51
N GLU A 87 13.58 11.38 -8.57
CA GLU A 87 12.37 12.00 -8.06
C GLU A 87 11.13 11.46 -8.78
N ASN A 88 10.03 11.32 -8.02
CA ASN A 88 8.74 10.83 -8.50
C ASN A 88 8.77 9.42 -9.12
N THR A 89 9.82 8.64 -8.90
CA THR A 89 9.82 7.22 -9.27
C THR A 89 9.01 6.39 -8.27
N VAL A 90 8.20 5.47 -8.80
CA VAL A 90 7.42 4.54 -7.99
C VAL A 90 8.13 3.20 -7.95
N PRO A 91 8.46 2.66 -6.77
CA PRO A 91 9.19 1.41 -6.66
C PRO A 91 8.37 0.23 -7.15
N VAL A 92 9.05 -0.78 -7.70
CA VAL A 92 8.40 -2.03 -8.11
C VAL A 92 7.80 -2.72 -6.87
N PRO A 93 6.51 -3.10 -6.91
CA PRO A 93 5.84 -3.66 -5.74
C PRO A 93 6.47 -4.97 -5.24
N LYS A 94 6.79 -5.06 -3.93
CA LYS A 94 7.53 -6.18 -3.31
C LYS A 94 6.95 -7.59 -3.51
N TYR A 95 5.70 -7.72 -3.93
CA TYR A 95 5.05 -9.03 -4.13
C TYR A 95 5.51 -9.78 -5.38
N TRP A 96 6.25 -9.13 -6.30
CA TRP A 96 6.77 -9.79 -7.52
C TRP A 96 7.63 -11.02 -7.22
N LYS A 97 8.35 -11.02 -6.09
CA LYS A 97 9.21 -12.13 -5.65
C LYS A 97 8.47 -13.22 -4.87
N ASN A 98 7.20 -13.02 -4.54
CA ASN A 98 6.44 -14.00 -3.77
C ASN A 98 6.01 -15.15 -4.69
N LYS A 99 6.21 -16.39 -4.23
CA LYS A 99 5.74 -17.58 -4.96
C LYS A 99 4.21 -17.74 -4.96
N LYS A 100 3.52 -17.06 -4.04
CA LYS A 100 2.06 -17.10 -3.93
C LYS A 100 1.48 -16.08 -4.90
N SER A 101 0.38 -16.44 -5.56
CA SER A 101 -0.41 -15.50 -6.36
C SER A 101 -0.78 -14.26 -5.53
N PHE A 102 -0.74 -13.10 -6.19
CA PHE A 102 -0.90 -11.78 -5.59
C PHE A 102 -2.11 -11.69 -4.63
N LEU A 103 -3.27 -12.21 -5.03
CA LEU A 103 -4.50 -12.15 -4.24
C LEU A 103 -4.70 -13.34 -3.27
N ASN A 104 -3.81 -14.34 -3.29
CA ASN A 104 -4.00 -15.60 -2.55
C ASN A 104 -3.48 -15.58 -1.11
N VAL A 105 -2.87 -14.48 -0.63
CA VAL A 105 -2.14 -14.46 0.65
C VAL A 105 -3.03 -14.76 1.87
N LYS A 106 -4.35 -14.61 1.75
CA LYS A 106 -5.42 -15.12 2.63
C LYS A 106 -6.69 -14.65 1.94
N LYS A 107 -7.50 -15.53 1.34
CA LYS A 107 -8.77 -15.19 0.69
C LYS A 107 -9.54 -14.20 1.55
N CYS A 108 -9.51 -12.91 1.24
CA CYS A 108 -10.48 -11.88 1.65
C CYS A 108 -11.30 -12.26 2.90
N ILE A 109 -10.65 -12.52 4.04
CA ILE A 109 -11.25 -13.36 5.11
C ILE A 109 -12.55 -12.76 5.66
N ASN A 110 -12.76 -11.46 5.46
CA ASN A 110 -14.08 -10.86 5.54
C ASN A 110 -14.14 -9.55 4.75
N LYS A 111 -14.05 -9.60 3.41
CA LYS A 111 -14.24 -8.37 2.62
C LYS A 111 -15.65 -7.86 2.88
N LYS A 112 -15.77 -6.64 3.40
CA LYS A 112 -17.07 -6.02 3.66
C LYS A 112 -17.86 -5.99 2.35
N LYS A 113 -19.17 -6.23 2.45
CA LYS A 113 -20.08 -6.01 1.31
C LYS A 113 -19.94 -4.57 0.86
N TYR A 114 -20.14 -4.33 -0.44
CA TYR A 114 -20.12 -2.97 -0.98
C TYR A 114 -21.09 -2.09 -0.19
N VAL A 115 -20.57 -0.98 0.32
CA VAL A 115 -21.36 0.03 1.03
C VAL A 115 -21.67 1.13 0.05
N ILE A 116 -22.95 1.44 -0.10
CA ILE A 116 -23.41 2.50 -0.99
C ILE A 116 -23.01 3.84 -0.36
N PRO A 117 -22.49 4.79 -1.15
CA PRO A 117 -22.11 6.10 -0.66
C PRO A 117 -23.32 6.86 -0.05
N GLN A 118 -23.06 7.72 0.95
CA GLN A 118 -24.09 8.31 1.81
C GLN A 118 -25.12 9.14 1.04
N ASN A 119 -24.69 10.02 0.13
CA ASN A 119 -25.60 10.80 -0.73
C ASN A 119 -26.65 9.92 -1.48
N ILE A 120 -26.25 8.75 -2.00
CA ILE A 120 -27.16 7.83 -2.70
C ILE A 120 -28.08 7.13 -1.70
N LEU A 121 -27.61 6.86 -0.48
CA LEU A 121 -28.44 6.27 0.57
C LEU A 121 -29.57 7.22 0.99
N GLU A 122 -29.30 8.53 1.04
CA GLU A 122 -30.28 9.58 1.36
C GLU A 122 -31.42 9.67 0.34
N THR A 123 -31.22 9.19 -0.90
CA THR A 123 -32.30 9.15 -1.89
C THR A 123 -33.41 8.15 -1.54
N GLY A 124 -33.20 7.26 -0.56
CA GLY A 124 -34.16 6.24 -0.14
C GLY A 124 -34.32 5.07 -1.12
N LEU A 125 -33.62 5.10 -2.25
CA LEU A 125 -33.62 4.05 -3.28
C LEU A 125 -33.30 2.67 -2.71
N VAL A 126 -32.34 2.61 -1.78
CA VAL A 126 -31.85 1.36 -1.20
C VAL A 126 -32.97 0.65 -0.45
N ASP A 127 -33.75 1.37 0.34
CA ASP A 127 -34.80 0.78 1.15
C ASP A 127 -36.05 0.45 0.34
N MET A 128 -36.37 1.28 -0.66
CA MET A 128 -37.39 0.96 -1.66
C MET A 128 -37.07 -0.34 -2.40
N ARG A 129 -35.83 -0.52 -2.87
CA ARG A 129 -35.38 -1.75 -3.53
C ARG A 129 -35.39 -2.96 -2.59
N LYS A 130 -34.97 -2.79 -1.33
CA LYS A 130 -35.09 -3.87 -0.32
C LYS A 130 -36.55 -4.27 -0.10
N SER A 131 -37.46 -3.32 0.01
CA SER A 131 -38.89 -3.59 0.19
C SER A 131 -39.48 -4.37 -1.00
N ILE A 132 -39.14 -3.99 -2.23
CA ILE A 132 -39.56 -4.71 -3.44
C ILE A 132 -39.02 -6.14 -3.43
N ARG A 133 -37.73 -6.30 -3.14
CA ARG A 133 -37.09 -7.63 -3.10
C ARG A 133 -37.71 -8.52 -2.04
N ASN A 134 -37.97 -7.99 -0.83
CA ASN A 134 -38.64 -8.73 0.23
C ASN A 134 -40.08 -9.13 -0.16
N LYS A 135 -40.80 -8.26 -0.87
CA LYS A 135 -42.14 -8.58 -1.41
C LYS A 135 -42.06 -9.69 -2.44
N GLU A 136 -41.09 -9.65 -3.35
CA GLU A 136 -40.88 -10.69 -4.37
C GLU A 136 -40.47 -12.02 -3.75
N ASP A 137 -39.63 -12.02 -2.72
CA ASP A 137 -39.21 -13.23 -2.02
C ASP A 137 -40.37 -13.88 -1.26
N ASN A 138 -41.29 -13.09 -0.71
CA ASN A 138 -42.49 -13.58 -0.02
C ASN A 138 -43.66 -13.98 -0.94
N MET A 139 -43.57 -13.68 -2.25
CA MET A 139 -44.64 -14.04 -3.20
C MET A 139 -44.58 -15.50 -3.63
N SER A 140 -45.75 -16.14 -3.66
CA SER A 140 -45.94 -17.49 -4.23
C SER A 140 -45.59 -17.52 -5.73
N PHE A 141 -45.15 -18.68 -6.22
CA PHE A 141 -44.81 -18.91 -7.64
C PHE A 141 -45.97 -18.54 -8.59
N LYS A 142 -47.22 -18.81 -8.21
CA LYS A 142 -48.41 -18.43 -9.00
C LYS A 142 -48.58 -16.90 -9.10
N ALA A 143 -48.26 -16.18 -8.02
CA ALA A 143 -48.29 -14.72 -8.00
C ALA A 143 -47.17 -14.13 -8.88
N LYS A 144 -45.96 -14.71 -8.82
CA LYS A 144 -44.84 -14.35 -9.70
C LYS A 144 -45.17 -14.53 -11.18
N LEU A 145 -45.82 -15.65 -11.55
CA LEU A 145 -46.26 -15.91 -12.93
C LEU A 145 -47.31 -14.89 -13.40
N ARG A 146 -48.28 -14.54 -12.55
CA ARG A 146 -49.28 -13.52 -12.88
C ARG A 146 -48.64 -12.14 -13.07
N GLU A 147 -47.71 -11.77 -12.21
CA GLU A 147 -47.01 -10.48 -12.29
C GLU A 147 -46.06 -10.39 -13.50
N LYS A 148 -45.52 -11.53 -13.97
CA LYS A 148 -44.78 -11.62 -15.23
C LYS A 148 -45.67 -11.38 -16.45
N LEU A 149 -46.90 -11.89 -16.44
CA LEU A 149 -47.88 -11.69 -17.53
C LEU A 149 -48.49 -10.28 -17.49
N TYR A 150 -48.73 -9.74 -16.30
CA TYR A 150 -49.34 -8.42 -16.08
C TYR A 150 -48.52 -7.62 -15.07
N PRO A 151 -47.48 -6.90 -15.54
CA PRO A 151 -46.59 -6.16 -14.66
C PRO A 151 -47.29 -4.92 -14.08
N LYS A 152 -47.19 -4.74 -12.76
CA LYS A 152 -47.58 -3.49 -12.12
C LYS A 152 -46.45 -2.48 -12.24
N THR A 153 -46.69 -1.40 -12.98
CA THR A 153 -45.72 -0.30 -13.16
C THR A 153 -45.61 0.55 -11.88
N GLY A 154 -44.52 1.31 -11.74
CA GLY A 154 -44.36 2.28 -10.65
C GLY A 154 -43.94 1.72 -9.28
N LYS A 155 -43.42 0.49 -9.19
CA LYS A 155 -42.99 -0.11 -7.92
C LYS A 155 -41.91 0.68 -7.17
N CYS A 156 -41.05 1.39 -7.89
CA CYS A 156 -40.00 2.23 -7.35
C CYS A 156 -40.11 3.60 -8.01
N PHE A 157 -40.62 4.59 -7.27
CA PHE A 157 -40.69 5.97 -7.72
C PHE A 157 -39.76 6.82 -6.86
N VAL A 158 -38.87 7.56 -7.53
CA VAL A 158 -37.99 8.53 -6.90
C VAL A 158 -38.05 9.78 -7.74
N GLU A 159 -38.24 10.91 -7.06
CA GLU A 159 -38.32 12.21 -7.68
C GLU A 159 -37.01 12.56 -8.40
N TYR A 160 -37.12 13.03 -9.65
CA TYR A 160 -35.96 13.36 -10.47
C TYR A 160 -35.06 14.40 -9.80
N GLN A 161 -35.65 15.41 -9.16
CA GLN A 161 -34.90 16.47 -8.49
C GLN A 161 -33.98 15.93 -7.39
N LYS A 162 -34.43 14.91 -6.64
CA LYS A 162 -33.60 14.27 -5.60
C LYS A 162 -32.40 13.53 -6.18
N LEU A 163 -32.57 12.89 -7.34
CA LEU A 163 -31.47 12.24 -8.04
C LEU A 163 -30.48 13.28 -8.57
N TYR A 164 -30.97 14.36 -9.16
CA TYR A 164 -30.13 15.47 -9.62
C TYR A 164 -29.31 16.06 -8.47
N ASP A 165 -29.96 16.38 -7.36
CA ASP A 165 -29.29 16.96 -6.19
C ASP A 165 -28.23 16.02 -5.59
N CYS A 166 -28.49 14.72 -5.56
CA CYS A 166 -27.55 13.70 -5.09
C CYS A 166 -26.24 13.67 -5.89
N PHE A 167 -26.28 13.84 -7.22
CA PHE A 167 -25.09 13.74 -8.06
C PHE A 167 -24.36 15.08 -8.20
N PHE A 168 -25.10 16.19 -8.26
CA PHE A 168 -24.54 17.49 -8.64
C PHE A 168 -24.38 18.46 -7.47
N LYS A 169 -25.31 18.46 -6.49
CA LYS A 169 -25.25 19.39 -5.35
C LYS A 169 -24.47 18.81 -4.17
N HIS A 170 -24.64 17.52 -3.91
CA HIS A 170 -24.02 16.83 -2.76
C HIS A 170 -23.17 15.63 -3.20
N PRO A 171 -22.06 15.86 -3.93
CA PRO A 171 -21.13 14.78 -4.23
C PRO A 171 -20.44 14.30 -2.95
N ASN A 172 -20.28 12.98 -2.80
CA ASN A 172 -19.50 12.45 -1.70
C ASN A 172 -18.01 12.62 -1.96
N GLU A 173 -17.29 13.07 -0.94
CA GLU A 173 -15.85 13.06 -0.94
C GLU A 173 -15.33 11.62 -0.81
N ILE A 174 -14.55 11.19 -1.80
CA ILE A 174 -13.90 9.88 -1.80
C ILE A 174 -12.44 10.08 -1.43
N GLU A 175 -11.93 9.26 -0.50
CA GLU A 175 -10.50 9.23 -0.23
C GLU A 175 -9.76 8.56 -1.41
N TYR A 176 -9.00 9.35 -2.16
CA TYR A 176 -8.08 8.84 -3.17
C TYR A 176 -6.76 8.36 -2.52
N LEU A 177 -6.11 7.41 -3.18
CA LEU A 177 -4.73 7.05 -2.87
C LEU A 177 -3.81 8.19 -3.32
N ARG A 178 -2.73 8.42 -2.55
CA ARG A 178 -1.71 9.40 -2.92
C ARG A 178 -0.83 8.85 -4.05
N PHE A 179 -0.15 9.76 -4.74
CA PHE A 179 0.87 9.37 -5.72
C PHE A 179 1.92 8.46 -5.06
N GLY A 180 2.27 7.36 -5.73
CA GLY A 180 3.21 6.35 -5.23
C GLY A 180 2.61 5.32 -4.25
N GLU A 181 1.36 5.49 -3.80
CA GLU A 181 0.68 4.46 -3.01
C GLU A 181 0.15 3.35 -3.92
N LEU A 182 0.70 2.15 -3.77
CA LEU A 182 0.31 0.97 -4.53
C LEU A 182 -0.70 0.11 -3.76
N PHE A 183 -1.70 -0.39 -4.46
CA PHE A 183 -2.61 -1.36 -3.88
C PHE A 183 -1.87 -2.65 -3.49
N ARG A 184 -2.10 -3.10 -2.26
CA ARG A 184 -1.62 -4.41 -1.79
C ARG A 184 -2.69 -5.12 -0.97
N PRO A 185 -2.79 -6.46 -1.08
CA PRO A 185 -3.72 -7.23 -0.26
C PRO A 185 -3.52 -6.93 1.23
N GLY A 186 -4.59 -6.56 1.91
CA GLY A 186 -4.57 -6.23 3.33
C GLY A 186 -4.44 -4.73 3.65
N ILE A 187 -4.19 -3.86 2.66
CA ILE A 187 -4.18 -2.40 2.88
C ILE A 187 -5.51 -1.89 3.48
N GLU A 188 -6.63 -2.52 3.10
CA GLU A 188 -7.97 -2.22 3.63
C GLU A 188 -8.14 -2.55 5.13
N MET A 189 -7.32 -3.45 5.68
CA MET A 189 -7.38 -3.86 7.09
C MET A 189 -6.45 -3.03 7.98
N GLU A 190 -5.55 -2.25 7.39
CA GLU A 190 -4.61 -1.45 8.15
C GLU A 190 -5.32 -0.25 8.78
N LYS A 191 -5.24 -0.16 10.10
CA LYS A 191 -5.80 0.98 10.84
C LYS A 191 -4.94 2.21 10.56
N LYS A 192 -5.50 3.22 9.90
CA LYS A 192 -4.86 4.54 9.77
C LYS A 192 -4.78 5.18 11.16
N ILE A 193 -3.57 5.44 11.69
CA ILE A 193 -3.33 5.97 13.06
C ILE A 193 -3.64 7.49 13.17
N LYS A 194 -4.33 8.08 12.18
CA LYS A 194 -4.44 9.54 12.02
C LYS A 194 -5.05 10.30 13.22
N LEU A 195 -5.79 9.64 14.10
CA LEU A 195 -6.58 10.29 15.15
C LEU A 195 -6.00 10.17 16.57
N ASN A 196 -4.90 9.42 16.75
CA ASN A 196 -4.33 9.20 18.07
C ASN A 196 -3.20 10.20 18.32
N VAL A 197 -3.46 11.19 19.16
CA VAL A 197 -2.49 12.22 19.58
C VAL A 197 -2.24 12.05 21.08
N PRO A 198 -0.99 12.13 21.57
CA PRO A 198 -0.72 12.10 23.00
C PRO A 198 -1.51 13.19 23.74
N GLY A 199 -2.00 12.88 24.94
CA GLY A 199 -2.83 13.79 25.74
C GLY A 199 -4.31 13.83 25.34
N ARG A 200 -4.74 13.13 24.29
CA ARG A 200 -6.16 12.96 23.95
C ARG A 200 -6.58 11.50 24.05
N ILE A 201 -7.48 11.21 24.99
CA ILE A 201 -8.04 9.89 25.21
C ILE A 201 -9.46 9.87 24.62
N SER A 202 -9.76 8.84 23.81
CA SER A 202 -11.11 8.68 23.26
C SER A 202 -12.12 8.36 24.38
N LYS A 203 -13.37 8.81 24.23
CA LYS A 203 -14.44 8.52 25.22
C LYS A 203 -14.61 7.02 25.47
N ASN A 204 -14.49 6.20 24.43
CA ASN A 204 -14.58 4.75 24.56
C ASN A 204 -13.43 4.18 25.41
N LEU A 205 -12.20 4.64 25.16
CA LEU A 205 -11.04 4.22 25.93
C LEU A 205 -11.11 4.69 27.39
N MET A 206 -11.57 5.92 27.61
CA MET A 206 -11.80 6.50 28.93
C MET A 206 -12.79 5.66 29.75
N ASN A 207 -13.92 5.25 29.15
CA ASN A 207 -14.89 4.36 29.79
C ASN A 207 -14.31 2.98 30.11
N VAL A 208 -13.55 2.38 29.18
CA VAL A 208 -12.92 1.06 29.40
C VAL A 208 -11.88 1.11 30.51
N LEU A 209 -11.17 2.23 30.65
CA LEU A 209 -10.18 2.45 31.70
C LEU A 209 -10.79 2.92 33.03
N GLY A 210 -12.08 3.23 33.07
CA GLY A 210 -12.74 3.79 34.26
C GLY A 210 -12.22 5.17 34.66
N ILE A 211 -11.67 5.92 33.71
CA ILE A 211 -11.22 7.30 33.92
C ILE A 211 -12.42 8.22 33.74
N ASP A 212 -12.71 9.10 34.69
CA ASP A 212 -13.69 10.15 34.48
C ASP A 212 -13.08 11.35 33.78
N LYS A 213 -13.88 12.11 33.02
CA LYS A 213 -13.45 13.33 32.30
C LYS A 213 -12.88 14.43 33.21
N THR A 214 -13.10 14.29 34.51
CA THR A 214 -12.68 15.23 35.55
C THR A 214 -11.27 14.91 36.07
N LEU A 215 -10.75 13.71 35.83
CA LEU A 215 -9.37 13.39 36.17
C LEU A 215 -8.42 14.02 35.14
N PRO A 216 -7.30 14.62 35.60
CA PRO A 216 -6.30 15.24 34.74
C PRO A 216 -5.61 14.24 33.80
#